data_AF-A0AAE4CKS4-F1
#
_entry.id   AF-A0AAE4CKS4-F1
#
_cell.length_a   1.000
_cell.length_b   1.000
_cell.length_c   1.000
_cell.angle_alpha   90.00
_cell.angle_beta   90.00
_cell.angle_gamma   90.00
#
_symmetry.space_group_name_H-M   'P 1'
#
loop_
_entity.id
_entity.type
_entity.pdbx_description
1 polymer ?
#
loop_
_entity_poly.entity_id
_entity_poly.type
_entity_poly.pdbx_seq_one_letter_code
_entity_poly.pdbx_strand_id
1 'polypeptide(L)'
;MTETRDTSREGRSPEQEFLARLDGVTADISGVAEVSLTELPGRLSLSNYRELAAARGWEVEGLHRSGGKLCLQVKRAGSSPITRQLGAEFLSGPSLTELRGNDVAREEAALVLRETGVDVLSDTVLDDARRQHLAFRRKVMRRTWLSMLPGVFAFAGVMFSFVLWRDGDTQAGNVLMVLSLVAAVVCAATISLPVKAERARKAAVHDYTTAYERVVSAALATRGRSHD
;
A
#
# COMPACT_ATOMS: atom_id res chain seq x y z
N MET A 1 27.52 50.69 25.49
CA MET A 1 26.29 51.10 24.76
C MET A 1 26.75 51.48 23.38
N THR A 2 26.45 50.77 22.29
CA THR A 2 25.18 50.13 21.91
C THR A 2 25.55 49.05 20.88
N GLU A 3 25.56 47.76 21.24
CA GLU A 3 24.53 46.76 20.90
C GLU A 3 23.86 46.97 19.52
N THR A 4 24.50 46.50 18.46
CA THR A 4 23.84 46.30 17.16
C THR A 4 23.09 44.98 17.22
N ARG A 5 21.79 45.08 17.48
CA ARG A 5 20.84 43.98 17.61
C ARG A 5 20.66 43.23 16.28
N ASP A 6 20.91 41.94 16.36
CA ASP A 6 20.47 40.87 15.49
C ASP A 6 18.95 41.00 15.21
N THR A 7 18.57 41.28 13.96
CA THR A 7 17.17 41.32 13.50
C THR A 7 17.08 40.84 12.06
N SER A 8 16.77 39.56 11.86
CA SER A 8 15.79 39.04 10.88
C SER A 8 16.00 37.54 10.62
N ARG A 9 15.66 36.71 11.60
CA ARG A 9 15.17 35.35 11.33
C ARG A 9 13.64 35.45 11.28
N GLU A 10 13.11 35.99 10.19
CA GLU A 10 11.67 35.93 9.91
C GLU A 10 11.29 34.46 9.76
N GLY A 11 10.60 33.93 10.78
CA GLY A 11 10.08 32.57 10.77
C GLY A 11 9.04 32.45 9.65
N ARG A 12 9.36 31.65 8.63
CA ARG A 12 8.42 31.27 7.57
C ARG A 12 7.10 30.80 8.18
N SER A 13 5.98 31.24 7.63
CA SER A 13 4.67 30.74 8.07
C SER A 13 4.58 29.23 7.79
N PRO A 14 3.83 28.46 8.59
CA PRO A 14 3.68 27.01 8.39
C PRO A 14 3.12 26.64 7.01
N GLU A 15 2.36 27.55 6.39
CA GLU A 15 1.87 27.42 5.01
C GLU A 15 2.98 27.60 3.99
N GLN A 16 3.81 28.64 4.12
CA GLN A 16 4.96 28.90 3.24
C GLN A 16 6.00 27.78 3.34
N GLU A 17 6.19 27.21 4.52
CA GLU A 17 7.10 26.09 4.71
C GLU A 17 6.56 24.80 4.09
N PHE A 18 5.26 24.52 4.24
CA PHE A 18 4.62 23.39 3.54
C PHE A 18 4.71 23.54 2.02
N LEU A 19 4.43 24.72 1.49
CA LEU A 19 4.54 25.00 0.05
C LEU A 19 5.98 24.87 -0.45
N ALA A 20 6.96 25.39 0.28
CA ALA A 20 8.38 25.25 -0.08
C ALA A 20 8.83 23.78 -0.11
N ARG A 21 8.29 22.94 0.81
CA ARG A 21 8.53 21.49 0.78
C ARG A 21 7.83 20.83 -0.39
N LEU A 22 6.57 21.18 -0.65
CA LEU A 22 5.79 20.65 -1.77
C LEU A 22 6.44 20.98 -3.13
N ASP A 23 7.03 22.16 -3.27
CA ASP A 23 7.76 22.59 -4.47
C ASP A 23 9.07 21.81 -4.68
N GLY A 24 9.70 21.36 -3.60
CA GLY A 24 10.91 20.53 -3.64
C GLY A 24 10.63 19.03 -3.78
N VAL A 25 9.35 18.62 -3.78
CA VAL A 25 8.96 17.21 -3.77
C VAL A 25 8.82 16.70 -5.20
N THR A 26 9.64 15.72 -5.53
CA THR A 26 9.55 14.96 -6.78
C THR A 26 8.59 13.80 -6.55
N ALA A 27 7.58 13.68 -7.42
CA ALA A 27 6.74 12.50 -7.44
C ALA A 27 7.59 11.27 -7.72
N ASP A 28 7.34 10.20 -6.98
CA ASP A 28 7.87 8.90 -7.32
C ASP A 28 7.23 8.38 -8.62
N ILE A 29 7.68 7.21 -9.04
CA ILE A 29 7.25 6.54 -10.28
C ILE A 29 5.71 6.28 -10.31
N SER A 30 5.04 6.30 -9.15
CA SER A 30 3.59 6.14 -9.03
C SER A 30 2.79 7.44 -9.20
N GLY A 31 3.47 8.57 -9.44
CA GLY A 31 2.84 9.89 -9.47
C GLY A 31 2.51 10.41 -8.06
N VAL A 32 2.98 9.70 -7.03
CA VAL A 32 2.72 9.96 -5.62
C VAL A 32 4.00 10.43 -4.95
N ALA A 33 3.88 11.29 -3.96
CA ALA A 33 5.01 11.85 -3.26
C ALA A 33 4.70 11.97 -1.77
N GLU A 34 5.73 11.86 -0.94
CA GLU A 34 5.62 12.01 0.50
C GLU A 34 6.14 13.38 0.95
N VAL A 35 5.29 14.14 1.64
CA VAL A 35 5.68 15.41 2.27
C VAL A 35 5.74 15.20 3.78
N SER A 36 6.95 15.22 4.34
CA SER A 36 7.17 15.07 5.78
C SER A 36 6.70 16.31 6.55
N LEU A 37 5.81 16.08 7.52
CA LEU A 37 5.25 17.07 8.45
C LEU A 37 6.00 17.15 9.78
N THR A 38 7.20 16.56 9.88
CA THR A 38 7.91 16.30 11.15
C THR A 38 8.16 17.53 12.05
N GLU A 39 8.08 18.74 11.51
CA GLU A 39 8.26 19.99 12.27
C GLU A 39 6.98 20.82 12.39
N LEU A 40 5.86 20.32 11.85
CA LEU A 40 4.56 20.99 11.78
C LEU A 40 3.46 20.15 12.45
N PRO A 41 3.57 19.76 13.74
CA PRO A 41 2.45 19.11 14.38
C PRO A 41 1.29 20.11 14.58
N GLY A 42 0.22 19.93 13.82
CA GLY A 42 -1.13 20.33 14.23
C GLY A 42 -1.51 21.81 14.17
N ARG A 43 -0.84 22.67 13.38
CA ARG A 43 -1.27 24.07 13.21
C ARG A 43 -2.24 24.30 12.06
N LEU A 44 -2.23 23.45 11.04
CA LEU A 44 -3.15 23.50 9.90
C LEU A 44 -4.04 22.25 9.91
N SER A 45 -5.32 22.43 9.61
CA SER A 45 -6.25 21.32 9.40
C SER A 45 -5.89 20.59 8.11
N LEU A 46 -6.30 19.32 8.01
CA LEU A 46 -6.14 18.53 6.78
C LEU A 46 -6.83 19.18 5.57
N SER A 47 -7.91 19.95 5.79
CA SER A 47 -8.58 20.74 4.74
C SER A 47 -7.66 21.82 4.17
N ASN A 48 -6.93 22.53 5.02
CA ASN A 48 -6.03 23.60 4.57
C ASN A 48 -4.84 23.04 3.79
N TYR A 49 -4.30 21.89 4.22
CA TYR A 49 -3.27 21.19 3.44
C TYR A 49 -3.78 20.75 2.06
N ARG A 50 -5.03 20.30 1.97
CA ARG A 50 -5.67 19.94 0.69
C ARG A 50 -5.81 21.14 -0.22
N GLU A 51 -6.27 22.28 0.28
CA GLU A 51 -6.43 23.50 -0.50
C GLU A 51 -5.09 24.03 -1.03
N LEU A 52 -4.07 24.07 -0.15
CA LEU A 52 -2.72 24.50 -0.53
C LEU A 52 -2.08 23.56 -1.56
N ALA A 53 -2.26 22.26 -1.42
CA ALA A 53 -1.78 21.27 -2.38
C ALA A 53 -2.52 21.38 -3.73
N ALA A 54 -3.84 21.54 -3.70
CA ALA A 54 -4.67 21.66 -4.90
C ALA A 54 -4.30 22.89 -5.73
N ALA A 55 -3.99 24.02 -5.07
CA ALA A 55 -3.51 25.22 -5.73
C ALA A 55 -2.19 25.03 -6.51
N ARG A 56 -1.44 23.97 -6.21
CA ARG A 56 -0.19 23.59 -6.89
C ARG A 56 -0.35 22.35 -7.78
N GLY A 57 -1.57 21.93 -8.07
CA GLY A 57 -1.85 20.78 -8.93
C GLY A 57 -1.59 19.43 -8.26
N TRP A 58 -1.65 19.37 -6.92
CA TRP A 58 -1.51 18.15 -6.14
C TRP A 58 -2.81 17.80 -5.40
N GLU A 59 -3.17 16.53 -5.36
CA GLU A 59 -4.26 15.97 -4.57
C GLU A 59 -3.70 15.22 -3.36
N VAL A 60 -4.22 15.51 -2.16
CA VAL A 60 -3.81 14.80 -0.94
C VAL A 60 -4.64 13.52 -0.77
N GLU A 61 -4.00 12.36 -0.85
CA GLU A 61 -4.66 11.06 -0.68
C GLU A 61 -4.89 10.72 0.79
N GLY A 62 -3.92 11.02 1.65
CA GLY A 62 -3.99 10.61 3.04
C GLY A 62 -2.80 11.02 3.88
N LEU A 63 -2.87 10.62 5.14
CA LEU A 63 -1.87 10.92 6.15
C LEU A 63 -1.44 9.62 6.80
N HIS A 64 -0.13 9.38 6.84
CA HIS A 64 0.46 8.14 7.29
C HIS A 64 1.74 8.40 8.09
N ARG A 65 2.21 7.39 8.83
CA ARG A 65 3.45 7.47 9.59
C ARG A 65 4.54 6.65 8.91
N SER A 66 5.64 7.30 8.57
CA SER A 66 6.83 6.69 7.98
C SER A 66 8.05 7.04 8.83
N GLY A 67 8.81 6.04 9.30
CA GLY A 67 10.00 6.26 10.13
C GLY A 67 9.79 7.08 11.41
N GLY A 68 8.62 6.97 12.04
CA GLY A 68 8.25 7.76 13.24
C GLY A 68 7.81 9.20 12.96
N LYS A 69 7.76 9.60 11.68
CA LYS A 69 7.39 10.93 11.21
C LYS A 69 5.99 10.90 10.60
N LEU A 70 5.23 11.99 10.77
CA LEU A 70 3.94 12.17 10.13
C LEU A 70 4.17 12.66 8.69
N CYS A 71 3.60 12.00 7.69
CA CYS A 71 3.78 12.36 6.29
C CYS A 71 2.42 12.47 5.58
N LEU A 72 2.27 13.51 4.75
CA LEU A 72 1.18 13.64 3.79
C LEU A 72 1.56 12.92 2.50
N GLN A 73 0.65 12.08 2.02
CA GLN A 73 0.75 11.47 0.71
C GLN A 73 0.00 12.36 -0.30
N VAL A 74 0.73 12.87 -1.29
CA VAL A 74 0.21 13.76 -2.33
C VAL A 74 0.43 13.15 -3.70
N LYS A 75 -0.52 13.31 -4.63
CA LYS A 75 -0.40 12.86 -6.03
C LYS A 75 -0.61 14.04 -6.97
N ARG A 76 -0.11 14.01 -8.20
CA ARG A 76 -0.47 15.06 -9.16
C ARG A 76 -1.93 14.95 -9.59
N ALA A 77 -2.62 16.09 -9.68
CA ALA A 77 -3.98 16.15 -10.22
C ALA A 77 -4.00 15.59 -11.65
N GLY A 78 -4.91 14.66 -11.92
CA GLY A 78 -4.99 13.95 -13.21
C GLY A 78 -4.02 12.78 -13.39
N SER A 79 -3.13 12.51 -12.42
CA SER A 79 -2.37 11.25 -12.38
C SER A 79 -3.21 10.16 -11.71
N SER A 80 -3.35 9.01 -12.39
CA SER A 80 -3.97 7.83 -11.79
C SER A 80 -2.95 7.20 -10.85
N PRO A 81 -3.25 7.08 -9.54
CA PRO A 81 -2.29 6.51 -8.60
C PRO A 81 -2.03 5.06 -8.96
N ILE A 82 -0.76 4.74 -9.22
CA ILE A 82 -0.28 3.35 -9.17
C ILE A 82 -0.31 2.99 -7.69
N THR A 83 -1.48 2.54 -7.24
CA THR A 83 -1.69 2.25 -5.82
C THR A 83 -0.77 1.10 -5.47
N ARG A 84 0.19 1.34 -4.57
CA ARG A 84 1.13 0.35 -3.98
C ARG A 84 0.43 -0.67 -3.05
N GLN A 85 -0.86 -0.89 -3.24
CA GLN A 85 -1.51 -2.08 -2.76
C GLN A 85 -1.43 -3.08 -3.91
N LEU A 86 -0.82 -4.24 -3.69
CA LEU A 86 -1.22 -5.45 -4.41
C LEU A 86 -2.70 -5.72 -4.07
N GLY A 87 -3.58 -4.89 -4.64
CA GLY A 87 -5.02 -5.00 -4.60
C GLY A 87 -5.47 -6.08 -5.59
N ALA A 88 -6.70 -5.97 -6.07
CA ALA A 88 -7.24 -6.90 -7.06
C ALA A 88 -6.47 -6.88 -8.41
N GLU A 89 -5.63 -5.88 -8.62
CA GLU A 89 -4.87 -5.65 -9.85
C GLU A 89 -3.46 -6.26 -9.74
N PHE A 90 -3.07 -7.01 -10.77
CA PHE A 90 -1.84 -7.82 -10.78
C PHE A 90 -0.57 -6.99 -11.08
N LEU A 91 -0.72 -5.93 -11.87
CA LEU A 91 0.30 -4.97 -12.22
C LEU A 91 -0.26 -3.56 -12.03
N SER A 92 0.57 -2.65 -11.54
CA SER A 92 0.22 -1.24 -11.43
C SER A 92 1.14 -0.46 -12.37
N GLY A 93 0.59 0.29 -13.33
CA GLY A 93 1.36 1.15 -14.24
C GLY A 93 1.03 1.03 -15.74
N PRO A 94 1.88 1.58 -16.63
CA PRO A 94 1.65 1.63 -18.07
C PRO A 94 1.53 0.22 -18.67
N SER A 95 0.66 0.04 -19.65
CA SER A 95 0.42 -1.26 -20.27
C SER A 95 1.68 -1.81 -20.96
N LEU A 96 1.78 -3.14 -21.14
CA LEU A 96 2.90 -3.74 -21.89
C LEU A 96 3.01 -3.16 -23.31
N THR A 97 1.90 -2.82 -23.94
CA THR A 97 1.88 -2.18 -25.26
C THR A 97 2.50 -0.78 -25.24
N GLU A 98 2.29 -0.01 -24.16
CA GLU A 98 2.93 1.30 -23.99
C GLU A 98 4.43 1.16 -23.71
N LEU A 99 4.82 0.18 -22.90
CA LEU A 99 6.23 -0.10 -22.62
C LEU A 99 6.98 -0.61 -23.85
N ARG A 100 6.35 -1.45 -24.70
CA ARG A 100 6.95 -1.89 -25.98
C ARG A 100 7.16 -0.72 -26.95
N GLY A 101 6.34 0.33 -26.85
CA GLY A 101 6.48 1.55 -27.65
C GLY A 101 7.58 2.50 -27.18
N ASN A 102 8.22 2.25 -26.03
CA ASN A 102 9.28 3.09 -25.48
C ASN A 102 10.65 2.42 -25.62
N ASP A 103 11.58 3.05 -26.34
CA ASP A 103 12.92 2.53 -26.63
C ASP A 103 13.72 2.23 -25.36
N VAL A 104 13.61 3.09 -24.35
CA VAL A 104 14.32 2.96 -23.07
C VAL A 104 13.76 1.81 -22.25
N ALA A 105 12.45 1.60 -22.30
CA ALA A 105 11.80 0.46 -21.65
C ALA A 105 12.23 -0.86 -22.30
N ARG A 106 12.43 -0.89 -23.62
CA ARG A 106 12.92 -2.07 -24.34
C ARG A 106 14.38 -2.38 -24.02
N GLU A 107 15.23 -1.35 -23.92
CA GLU A 107 16.63 -1.51 -23.51
C GLU A 107 16.74 -2.05 -22.08
N GLU A 108 16.00 -1.47 -21.14
CA GLU A 108 16.00 -1.93 -19.75
C GLU A 108 15.40 -3.34 -19.64
N ALA A 109 14.35 -3.65 -20.40
CA ALA A 109 13.79 -5.00 -20.43
C ALA A 109 14.80 -6.04 -20.97
N ALA A 110 15.61 -5.68 -21.97
CA ALA A 110 16.67 -6.54 -22.47
C ALA A 110 17.79 -6.75 -21.44
N LEU A 111 18.12 -5.73 -20.64
CA LEU A 111 19.06 -5.85 -19.52
C LEU A 111 18.51 -6.77 -18.43
N VAL A 112 17.25 -6.56 -18.03
CA VAL A 112 16.57 -7.39 -17.03
C VAL A 112 16.47 -8.84 -17.49
N LEU A 113 16.17 -9.09 -18.77
CA LEU A 113 16.17 -10.43 -19.35
C LEU A 113 17.55 -11.10 -19.23
N ARG A 114 18.63 -10.37 -19.46
CA ARG A 114 20.00 -10.90 -19.31
C ARG A 114 20.40 -11.17 -17.87
N GLU A 115 19.97 -10.32 -16.94
CA GLU A 115 20.33 -10.42 -15.51
C GLU A 115 19.51 -11.47 -14.77
N THR A 116 18.20 -11.55 -15.05
CA THR A 116 17.24 -12.36 -14.28
C THR A 116 16.69 -13.55 -15.07
N GLY A 117 16.85 -13.55 -16.39
CA GLY A 117 16.23 -14.55 -17.27
C GLY A 117 14.73 -14.33 -17.53
N VAL A 118 14.14 -13.25 -17.01
CA VAL A 118 12.70 -12.96 -17.12
C VAL A 118 12.43 -11.96 -18.24
N ASP A 119 11.67 -12.36 -19.25
CA ASP A 119 11.18 -11.44 -20.28
C ASP A 119 9.91 -10.74 -19.80
N VAL A 120 10.08 -9.53 -19.27
CA VAL A 120 9.00 -8.75 -18.68
C VAL A 120 8.00 -8.24 -19.72
N LEU A 121 8.47 -8.02 -20.96
CA LEU A 121 7.64 -7.49 -22.05
C LEU A 121 6.93 -8.59 -22.82
N SER A 122 7.14 -9.87 -22.51
CA SER A 122 6.43 -10.99 -23.14
C SER A 122 5.02 -11.17 -22.58
N ASP A 123 4.04 -11.29 -23.49
CA ASP A 123 2.65 -11.62 -23.13
C ASP A 123 2.54 -13.00 -22.48
N THR A 124 3.39 -13.97 -22.87
CA THR A 124 3.34 -15.33 -22.31
C THR A 124 3.83 -15.39 -20.88
N VAL A 125 4.87 -14.61 -20.56
CA VAL A 125 5.43 -14.51 -19.20
C VAL A 125 4.46 -13.76 -18.29
N LEU A 126 3.84 -12.69 -18.80
CA LEU A 126 2.77 -11.98 -18.10
C LEU A 126 1.59 -12.92 -17.77
N ASP A 127 1.11 -13.67 -18.76
CA ASP A 127 -0.02 -14.58 -18.57
C ASP A 127 0.29 -15.70 -17.57
N ASP A 128 1.50 -16.25 -17.59
CA ASP A 128 1.90 -17.27 -16.63
C ASP A 128 1.99 -16.70 -15.20
N ALA A 129 2.62 -15.54 -15.04
CA ALA A 129 2.70 -14.86 -13.74
C ALA A 129 1.30 -14.49 -13.21
N ARG A 130 0.39 -14.08 -14.09
CA ARG A 130 -1.02 -13.81 -13.75
C ARG A 130 -1.77 -15.08 -13.35
N ARG A 131 -1.58 -16.20 -14.06
CA ARG A 131 -2.18 -17.50 -13.70
C ARG A 131 -1.69 -17.96 -12.33
N GLN A 132 -0.39 -17.84 -12.07
CA GLN A 132 0.18 -18.15 -10.77
C GLN A 132 -0.41 -17.26 -9.68
N HIS A 133 -0.49 -15.94 -9.89
CA HIS A 133 -1.13 -15.02 -8.95
C HIS A 133 -2.58 -15.41 -8.64
N LEU A 134 -3.38 -15.72 -9.65
CA LEU A 134 -4.78 -16.14 -9.47
C LEU A 134 -4.90 -17.48 -8.75
N ALA A 135 -4.00 -18.42 -9.02
CA ALA A 135 -3.96 -19.71 -8.32
C ALA A 135 -3.63 -19.51 -6.84
N PHE A 136 -2.63 -18.70 -6.52
CA PHE A 136 -2.26 -18.37 -5.14
C PHE A 136 -3.36 -17.57 -4.44
N ARG A 137 -4.00 -16.61 -5.10
CA ARG A 137 -5.12 -15.84 -4.54
C ARG A 137 -6.28 -16.74 -4.15
N ARG A 138 -6.67 -17.70 -5.01
CA ARG A 138 -7.69 -18.71 -4.67
C ARG A 138 -7.29 -19.56 -3.47
N LYS A 139 -6.02 -19.96 -3.38
CA LYS A 139 -5.47 -20.74 -2.27
C LYS A 139 -5.47 -19.96 -0.96
N VAL A 140 -5.09 -18.68 -0.99
CA VAL A 140 -5.15 -17.76 0.16
C VAL A 140 -6.59 -17.59 0.60
N MET A 141 -7.50 -17.21 -0.30
CA MET A 141 -8.91 -16.98 0.01
C MET A 141 -9.58 -18.21 0.62
N ARG A 142 -9.33 -19.41 0.06
CA ARG A 142 -9.82 -20.67 0.62
C ARG A 142 -9.29 -20.91 2.04
N ARG A 143 -8.01 -20.66 2.29
CA ARG A 143 -7.40 -20.81 3.62
C ARG A 143 -7.89 -19.77 4.62
N THR A 144 -8.05 -18.51 4.21
CA THR A 144 -8.60 -17.44 5.03
C THR A 144 -10.03 -17.79 5.44
N TRP A 145 -10.87 -18.22 4.50
CA TRP A 145 -12.24 -18.62 4.78
C TRP A 145 -12.30 -19.82 5.74
N LEU A 146 -11.50 -20.87 5.50
CA LEU A 146 -11.39 -22.02 6.40
C LEU A 146 -10.91 -21.63 7.81
N SER A 147 -9.98 -20.67 7.94
CA SER A 147 -9.49 -20.21 9.23
C SER A 147 -10.48 -19.33 10.00
N MET A 148 -11.45 -18.72 9.31
CA MET A 148 -12.47 -17.87 9.93
C MET A 148 -13.67 -18.68 10.47
N LEU A 149 -13.97 -19.84 9.91
CA LEU A 149 -15.10 -20.68 10.34
C LEU A 149 -15.12 -20.97 11.86
N PRO A 150 -14.01 -21.38 12.49
CA PRO A 150 -13.99 -21.62 13.93
C PRO A 150 -14.20 -20.33 14.74
N GLY A 151 -13.73 -19.19 14.25
CA GLY A 151 -13.93 -17.89 14.89
C GLY A 151 -15.39 -17.42 14.86
N VAL A 152 -16.07 -17.60 13.72
CA VAL A 152 -17.51 -17.32 13.59
C VAL A 152 -18.32 -18.24 14.50
N PHE A 153 -17.97 -19.53 14.55
CA PHE A 153 -18.61 -20.49 15.46
C PHE A 153 -18.40 -20.13 16.93
N ALA A 154 -17.17 -19.78 17.32
CA ALA A 154 -16.85 -19.36 18.68
C ALA A 154 -17.63 -18.09 19.06
N PHE A 155 -17.71 -17.11 18.17
CA PHE A 155 -18.46 -15.88 18.43
C PHE A 155 -19.96 -16.14 18.61
N ALA A 156 -20.56 -16.91 17.69
CA ALA A 156 -21.97 -17.28 17.79
C ALA A 156 -22.24 -18.10 19.08
N GLY A 157 -21.38 -19.06 19.40
CA GLY A 157 -21.51 -19.87 20.60
C GLY A 157 -21.44 -19.06 21.89
N VAL A 158 -20.53 -18.07 21.99
CA VAL A 158 -20.49 -17.14 23.12
C VAL A 158 -21.79 -16.33 23.23
N MET A 159 -22.31 -15.80 22.11
CA MET A 159 -23.58 -15.07 22.12
C MET A 159 -24.75 -15.95 22.59
N PHE A 160 -24.81 -17.20 22.13
CA PHE A 160 -25.83 -18.15 22.58
C PHE A 160 -25.65 -18.56 24.05
N SER A 161 -24.43 -18.68 24.57
CA SER A 161 -24.18 -18.93 25.99
C SER A 161 -24.79 -17.84 26.86
N PHE A 162 -24.69 -16.56 26.46
CA PHE A 162 -25.33 -15.45 27.17
C PHE A 162 -26.86 -15.57 27.20
N VAL A 163 -27.48 -16.00 26.10
CA VAL A 163 -28.93 -16.23 26.03
C VAL A 163 -29.34 -17.37 26.96
N LEU A 164 -28.62 -18.49 26.93
CA LEU A 164 -28.90 -19.66 27.77
C LEU A 164 -28.77 -19.35 29.27
N TRP A 165 -27.75 -18.58 29.65
CA TRP A 165 -27.59 -18.12 31.04
C TRP A 165 -28.72 -17.21 31.49
N ARG A 166 -29.20 -16.32 30.61
CA ARG A 166 -30.36 -15.46 30.89
C ARG A 166 -31.64 -16.26 31.09
N ASP A 167 -31.80 -17.35 30.34
CA ASP A 167 -32.97 -18.23 30.40
C ASP A 167 -32.87 -19.27 31.55
N GLY A 168 -31.79 -19.25 32.33
CA GLY A 168 -31.59 -20.08 33.53
C GLY A 168 -30.92 -21.44 33.27
N ASP A 169 -30.63 -21.79 32.02
CA ASP A 169 -29.94 -23.03 31.66
C ASP A 169 -28.42 -22.87 31.74
N THR A 170 -27.92 -22.89 32.97
CA THR A 170 -26.51 -22.71 33.29
C THR A 170 -25.63 -23.86 32.78
N GLN A 171 -26.16 -25.09 32.74
CA GLN A 171 -25.41 -26.25 32.26
C GLN A 171 -25.19 -26.18 30.75
N ALA A 172 -26.23 -25.92 29.97
CA ALA A 172 -26.08 -25.77 28.52
C ALA A 172 -25.21 -24.57 28.14
N GLY A 173 -25.37 -23.44 28.83
CA GLY A 173 -24.55 -22.25 28.62
C GLY A 173 -23.06 -22.49 28.88
N ASN A 174 -22.72 -23.22 29.95
CA ASN A 174 -21.33 -23.57 30.28
C ASN A 174 -20.70 -24.53 29.27
N VAL A 175 -21.43 -25.57 28.84
CA VAL A 175 -20.94 -26.50 27.81
C VAL A 175 -20.66 -25.76 26.51
N LEU A 176 -21.58 -24.89 26.08
CA LEU A 176 -21.43 -24.10 24.86
C LEU A 176 -20.28 -23.09 24.96
N MET A 177 -20.04 -22.52 26.14
CA MET A 177 -18.91 -21.61 26.41
C MET A 177 -17.57 -22.32 26.25
N VAL A 178 -17.45 -23.55 26.78
CA VAL A 178 -16.25 -24.38 26.64
C VAL A 178 -16.02 -24.76 25.17
N LEU A 179 -17.06 -25.17 24.45
CA LEU A 179 -16.97 -25.49 23.02
C LEU A 179 -16.54 -24.26 22.19
N SER A 180 -17.07 -23.08 22.53
CA SER A 180 -16.71 -21.82 21.89
C SER A 180 -15.25 -21.44 22.16
N LEU A 181 -14.77 -21.65 23.39
CA LEU A 181 -13.37 -21.42 23.75
C LEU A 181 -12.44 -22.34 22.96
N VAL A 182 -12.77 -23.63 22.85
CA VAL A 182 -12.00 -24.59 22.03
C VAL A 182 -11.97 -24.14 20.58
N ALA A 183 -13.10 -23.73 20.01
CA ALA A 183 -13.16 -23.20 18.65
C ALA A 183 -12.35 -21.91 18.46
N ALA A 184 -12.33 -21.02 19.45
CA ALA A 184 -11.50 -19.80 19.44
C ALA A 184 -10.00 -20.13 19.45
N VAL A 185 -9.57 -21.13 20.23
CA VAL A 185 -8.18 -21.60 20.26
C VAL A 185 -7.78 -22.20 18.91
N VAL A 186 -8.66 -23.01 18.30
CA VAL A 186 -8.44 -23.55 16.95
C VAL A 186 -8.38 -22.43 15.90
N CYS A 187 -9.23 -21.41 16.01
CA CYS A 187 -9.15 -20.22 15.17
C CYS A 187 -7.77 -19.55 15.31
N ALA A 188 -7.33 -19.27 16.53
CA ALA A 188 -6.04 -18.62 16.80
C ALA A 188 -4.86 -19.42 16.23
N ALA A 189 -4.87 -20.75 16.38
CA ALA A 189 -3.83 -21.62 15.84
C ALA A 189 -3.77 -21.59 14.29
N THR A 190 -4.91 -21.39 13.62
CA THR A 190 -5.01 -21.42 12.16
C THR A 190 -4.77 -20.06 11.48
N ILE A 191 -4.75 -18.94 12.21
CA ILE A 191 -4.48 -17.57 11.68
C ILE A 191 -3.12 -17.49 10.96
N SER A 192 -2.14 -18.30 11.36
CA SER A 192 -0.81 -18.30 10.72
C SER A 192 -0.81 -18.84 9.28
N LEU A 193 -1.80 -19.66 8.91
CA LEU A 193 -1.91 -20.31 7.59
C LEU A 193 -2.19 -19.33 6.44
N PRO A 194 -3.16 -18.41 6.54
CA PRO A 194 -3.37 -17.39 5.51
C PRO A 194 -2.18 -16.43 5.41
N VAL A 195 -1.53 -16.07 6.51
CA VAL A 195 -0.34 -15.21 6.51
C VAL A 195 0.83 -15.87 5.76
N LYS A 196 1.10 -17.15 6.03
CA LYS A 196 2.12 -17.91 5.29
C LYS A 196 1.77 -18.06 3.81
N ALA A 197 0.50 -18.28 3.49
CA ALA A 197 0.04 -18.37 2.10
C ALA A 197 0.20 -17.04 1.36
N GLU A 198 -0.06 -15.92 2.04
CA GLU A 198 0.12 -14.58 1.48
C GLU A 198 1.59 -14.24 1.24
N ARG A 199 2.49 -14.63 2.16
CA ARG A 199 3.94 -14.51 1.95
C ARG A 199 4.41 -15.34 0.76
N ALA A 200 3.90 -16.57 0.61
CA ALA A 200 4.21 -17.42 -0.53
C ALA A 200 3.68 -16.83 -1.85
N ARG A 201 2.48 -16.22 -1.83
CA ARG A 201 1.95 -15.47 -2.97
C ARG A 201 2.91 -14.35 -3.37
N LYS A 202 3.30 -13.51 -2.42
CA LYS A 202 4.21 -12.39 -2.68
C LYS A 202 5.55 -12.86 -3.22
N ALA A 203 6.13 -13.91 -2.65
CA ALA A 203 7.40 -14.47 -3.11
C ALA A 203 7.30 -15.02 -4.55
N ALA A 204 6.22 -15.72 -4.90
CA ALA A 204 6.07 -16.35 -6.21
C ALA A 204 5.98 -15.36 -7.38
N VAL A 205 5.46 -14.15 -7.15
CA VAL A 205 5.38 -13.11 -8.19
C VAL A 205 6.42 -12.00 -8.02
N HIS A 206 7.26 -12.07 -6.98
CA HIS A 206 8.20 -11.03 -6.62
C HIS A 206 9.18 -10.71 -7.75
N ASP A 207 9.75 -11.75 -8.37
CA ASP A 207 10.77 -11.59 -9.41
C ASP A 207 10.18 -10.87 -10.63
N TYR A 208 8.99 -11.29 -11.07
CA TYR A 208 8.28 -10.65 -12.17
C TYR A 208 7.86 -9.21 -11.84
N THR A 209 7.28 -8.96 -10.66
CA THR A 209 6.84 -7.61 -10.28
C THR A 209 8.01 -6.64 -10.11
N THR A 210 9.13 -7.11 -9.55
CA THR A 210 10.33 -6.26 -9.35
C THR A 210 10.99 -5.93 -10.69
N ALA A 211 11.09 -6.93 -11.58
CA ALA A 211 11.58 -6.76 -12.93
C ALA A 211 10.72 -5.75 -13.73
N TYR A 212 9.39 -5.85 -13.59
CA TYR A 212 8.44 -4.92 -14.19
C TYR A 212 8.54 -3.49 -13.64
N GLU A 213 8.64 -3.34 -12.32
CA GLU A 213 8.83 -2.02 -11.69
C GLU A 213 10.11 -1.34 -12.16
N ARG A 214 11.21 -2.10 -12.34
CA ARG A 214 12.47 -1.58 -12.87
C ARG A 214 12.30 -1.06 -14.30
N VAL A 215 11.69 -1.83 -15.20
CA VAL A 215 11.41 -1.40 -16.59
C VAL A 215 10.50 -0.17 -16.64
N VAL A 216 9.43 -0.15 -15.83
CA VAL A 216 8.51 0.99 -15.74
C VAL A 216 9.23 2.24 -15.23
N SER A 217 10.09 2.10 -14.22
CA SER A 217 10.86 3.23 -13.68
C SER A 217 11.80 3.84 -14.71
N ALA A 218 12.47 3.02 -15.53
CA ALA A 218 13.34 3.48 -16.61
C ALA A 218 12.55 4.21 -17.71
N ALA A 219 11.38 3.67 -18.06
CA ALA A 219 10.47 4.27 -19.03
C ALA A 219 9.93 5.63 -18.60
N LEU A 220 9.68 5.82 -17.30
CA LEU A 220 9.14 7.06 -16.75
C LEU A 220 10.23 8.11 -16.46
N ALA A 221 11.44 7.69 -16.08
CA ALA A 221 12.58 8.59 -15.85
C ALA A 221 12.99 9.38 -17.11
N THR A 222 12.74 8.83 -18.30
CA THR A 222 13.05 9.48 -19.58
C THR A 222 11.96 10.44 -20.03
N ARG A 223 10.70 10.18 -19.69
CA ARG A 223 9.57 11.09 -19.94
C ARG A 223 9.66 12.39 -19.14
N GLY A 224 10.30 12.35 -17.97
CA GLY A 224 10.58 13.54 -17.14
C GLY A 224 11.73 14.40 -17.67
N ARG A 225 12.56 13.88 -18.58
CA ARG A 225 13.77 14.57 -19.10
C ARG A 225 13.54 15.23 -20.46
N SER A 226 12.42 14.96 -21.13
CA SER A 226 12.07 15.51 -22.45
C SER A 226 11.21 16.77 -22.37
N HIS A 227 11.13 17.41 -21.19
CA HIS A 227 10.29 18.58 -20.95
C HIS A 227 11.07 19.81 -20.44
N ASP A 228 12.40 19.74 -20.44
CA ASP A 228 13.33 20.88 -20.34
C ASP A 228 13.88 21.21 -21.74
#